data_AF-A0A1Y6G906-F1
#
_entry.id   AF-A0A1Y6G906-F1
#
_cell.length_a   1.000
_cell.length_b   1.000
_cell.length_c   1.000
_cell.angle_alpha   90.00
_cell.angle_beta   90.00
_cell.angle_gamma   90.00
#
_symmetry.space_group_name_H-M   'P 1'
#
loop_
_entity.id
_entity.type
_entity.pdbx_description
1 polymer ?
#
loop_
_entity_poly.entity_id
_entity_poly.type
_entity_poly.pdbx_seq_one_letter_code
_entity_poly.pdbx_strand_id
1 'polypeptide(L)' 'MGMYEQAYSRYMEKCEEFGIKAIDFIEFIRNLTTEQIQIIVSN' A
#
# COMPACT_ATOMS: atom_id res chain seq x y z
N MET A 1 3.42 13.00 5.22
CA MET A 1 2.80 11.71 4.86
C MET A 1 3.26 10.67 5.86
N GLY A 2 2.32 9.94 6.46
CA GLY A 2 2.60 8.84 7.37
C GLY A 2 3.06 7.57 6.64
N MET A 3 3.67 6.63 7.38
CA MET A 3 4.18 5.36 6.84
C MET A 3 3.10 4.56 6.09
N TYR A 4 1.89 4.49 6.63
CA TYR A 4 0.75 3.81 5.99
C TYR A 4 0.32 4.51 4.69
N GLU A 5 0.31 5.85 4.66
CA GLU A 5 -0.05 6.63 3.46
C GLU A 5 0.98 6.44 2.34
N GLN A 6 2.28 6.40 2.68
CA GLN A 6 3.35 6.11 1.71
C GLN A 6 3.23 4.69 1.14
N ALA A 7 2.97 3.70 1.99
CA ALA A 7 2.76 2.33 1.55
C ALA A 7 1.55 2.22 0.61
N TYR A 8 0.47 2.92 0.93
CA TYR A 8 -0.73 2.92 0.09
C TYR A 8 -0.52 3.64 -1.24
N SER A 9 0.22 4.76 -1.26
CA SER A 9 0.59 5.43 -2.50
C SER A 9 1.35 4.50 -3.44
N ARG A 10 2.34 3.77 -2.91
CA ARG A 10 3.09 2.80 -3.69
C ARG A 10 2.24 1.63 -4.17
N TYR A 11 1.32 1.15 -3.33
CA TYR A 11 0.36 0.12 -3.71
C TYR A 11 -0.53 0.58 -4.88
N MET A 12 -1.00 1.83 -4.84
CA MET A 12 -1.79 2.43 -5.93
C MET A 12 -0.99 2.49 -7.24
N GLU A 13 0.27 2.95 -7.19
CA GLU A 13 1.16 3.00 -8.36
C GLU A 13 1.35 1.63 -8.99
N LYS A 14 1.57 0.60 -8.17
CA LYS A 14 1.69 -0.78 -8.67
C LYS A 14 0.39 -1.32 -9.22
N CYS A 15 -0.75 -0.97 -8.61
CA CYS A 15 -2.05 -1.36 -9.16
C CYS A 15 -2.27 -0.78 -10.55
N GLU A 16 -1.92 0.49 -10.76
CA GLU A 16 -1.99 1.15 -12.07
C GLU A 16 -1.05 0.48 -13.10
N GLU A 17 0.20 0.20 -12.71
CA GLU A 17 1.20 -0.47 -13.56
C GLU A 17 0.72 -1.85 -14.07
N PHE A 18 0.02 -2.60 -13.22
CA PHE A 18 -0.52 -3.91 -13.58
C PHE A 18 -1.94 -3.86 -14.18
N GLY A 19 -2.55 -2.68 -14.30
CA GLY A 19 -3.93 -2.52 -14.81
C GLY A 19 -5.00 -3.13 -13.89
N ILE A 20 -4.72 -3.23 -12.59
CA ILE A 20 -5.63 -3.78 -11.58
C ILE A 20 -6.26 -2.66 -10.75
N LYS A 21 -7.45 -2.94 -10.23
CA LYS A 21 -8.16 -1.99 -9.37
C LYS A 21 -7.64 -2.08 -7.94
N ALA A 22 -7.23 -0.93 -7.39
CA ALA A 22 -6.85 -0.83 -5.99
C ALA A 22 -8.08 -0.95 -5.06
N ILE A 23 -7.88 -1.57 -3.90
CA ILE A 23 -8.82 -1.55 -2.78
C ILE A 23 -8.67 -0.24 -1.98
N ASP A 24 -9.63 0.09 -1.12
CA ASP A 24 -9.55 1.31 -0.31
C ASP A 24 -8.49 1.23 0.81
N PHE A 25 -8.12 2.40 1.34
CA PHE A 25 -7.05 2.54 2.32
C PHE A 25 -7.29 1.77 3.62
N ILE A 26 -8.55 1.71 4.08
CA ILE A 26 -8.88 1.00 5.32
C ILE A 26 -8.74 -0.50 5.10
N GLU A 27 -9.22 -1.02 3.97
CA GLU A 27 -9.07 -2.42 3.60
C GLU A 27 -7.60 -2.80 3.43
N PHE A 28 -6.81 -1.94 2.79
CA PHE A 28 -5.36 -2.10 2.66
C PHE A 28 -4.65 -2.24 4.00
N ILE A 29 -4.94 -1.35 4.96
CA ILE A 29 -4.33 -1.41 6.31
C ILE A 29 -4.80 -2.66 7.07
N ARG A 30 -6.07 -3.04 6.97
CA ARG A 30 -6.60 -4.21 7.69
C ARG A 30 -5.99 -5.53 7.23
N ASN A 31 -5.51 -5.58 5.99
CA ASN A 31 -4.94 -6.78 5.41
C ASN A 31 -3.41 -6.90 5.60
N LEU A 32 -2.76 -5.90 6.21
CA LEU A 32 -1.30 -5.86 6.34
C LEU A 32 -0.84 -5.65 7.78
N THR A 33 0.21 -6.35 8.18
CA THR A 33 0.92 -6.06 9.44
C THR A 33 1.82 -4.85 9.28
N THR A 34 2.21 -4.24 10.40
CA THR A 34 3.18 -3.14 10.43
C THR A 34 4.50 -3.51 9.74
N GLU A 35 5.00 -4.75 9.90
CA GLU A 35 6.22 -5.19 9.22
C GLU A 35 6.05 -5.25 7.70
N GLN A 36 4.89 -5.72 7.22
CA GLN A 36 4.60 -5.76 5.78
C GLN A 36 4.51 -4.34 5.19
N ILE A 37 3.90 -3.41 5.92
CA ILE A 37 3.89 -1.98 5.55
C ILE A 37 5.32 -1.44 5.45
N GLN A 38 6.19 -1.75 6.41
CA GLN A 38 7.60 -1.31 6.38
C GLN A 38 8.35 -1.84 5.16
N ILE A 39 8.13 -3.10 4.77
CA ILE A 39 8.73 -3.68 3.56
C ILE A 39 8.27 -2.93 2.31
N ILE A 40 7.00 -2.53 2.24
CA ILE A 40 6.46 -1.76 1.11
C ILE A 40 7.10 -0.38 1.03
N VAL A 41 7.34 0.29 2.16
CA VAL A 41 7.95 1.64 2.18
C VAL A 41 9.46 1.60 1.95
N SER A 42 10.14 0.52 2.31
CA SER A 42 11.62 0.45 2.30
C SER A 42 12.23 0.04 0.95
N ASN A 43 11.44 -0.39 -0.02
CA ASN A 43 11.90 -0.72 -1.37
C ASN A 43 11.91 0.50 -2.31
#